data_AF-B4IPV7-F1
#
_entry.id   AF-B4IPV7-F1
#
_cell.length_a   1.000
_cell.length_b   1.000
_cell.length_c   1.000
_cell.angle_alpha   90.00
_cell.angle_beta   90.00
_cell.angle_gamma   90.00
#
_symmetry.space_group_name_H-M   'P 1'
#
loop_
_entity.id
_entity.type
_entity.pdbx_description
1 polymer ?
#
loop_
_entity_poly.entity_id
_entity_poly.type
_entity_poly.pdbx_seq_one_letter_code
_entity_poly.pdbx_strand_id
1 'polypeptide(L)'
;MNILPKKRWHVRTKENIARVRRDQAAAAAEEKVRQEKLEFAESEARINFLRRQSGLPEKVSKESREEPECSTETTKGVDIFADYKARVKTTNKDLEKEQKEEQEKYEKQIGYLTYLGQDTNEALKVRSWYELAPKRPEVGDATPTETHLKQKLAHDPLTLINALLPPEKKDPKKATKRIRERTPTPSQESSIPHKDKKSKKDRKILSTRSTRAKCFKGDPFGRGTH
;
A
#
# COMPACT_ATOMS: atom_id res chain seq x y z
N MET A 1 -20.10 -27.07 -17.71
CA MET A 1 -18.64 -26.84 -17.57
C MET A 1 -18.23 -25.62 -18.38
N ASN A 2 -17.17 -24.90 -17.99
CA ASN A 2 -16.52 -23.91 -18.85
C ASN A 2 -15.41 -24.59 -19.68
N ILE A 3 -15.43 -24.40 -21.00
CA ILE A 3 -14.45 -24.99 -21.94
C ILE A 3 -13.47 -23.98 -22.55
N LEU A 4 -13.68 -22.66 -22.38
CA LEU A 4 -12.84 -21.62 -22.98
C LEU A 4 -11.35 -21.70 -22.54
N PRO A 5 -11.01 -21.96 -21.26
CA PRO A 5 -9.61 -22.12 -20.83
C PRO A 5 -8.84 -23.24 -21.54
N LYS A 6 -9.53 -24.20 -22.18
CA LYS A 6 -8.94 -25.30 -22.95
C LYS A 6 -8.80 -24.99 -24.45
N LYS A 7 -9.07 -23.76 -24.91
CA LYS A 7 -9.01 -23.36 -26.33
C LYS A 7 -7.86 -22.39 -26.58
N ARG A 8 -7.00 -22.72 -27.55
CA ARG A 8 -5.79 -21.95 -27.90
C ARG A 8 -6.08 -20.50 -28.34
N TRP A 9 -7.28 -20.22 -28.85
CA TRP A 9 -7.71 -18.86 -29.23
C TRP A 9 -8.21 -17.99 -28.06
N HIS A 10 -8.32 -18.52 -26.84
CA HIS A 10 -8.93 -17.76 -25.75
C HIS A 10 -8.02 -16.60 -25.29
N VAL A 11 -8.47 -15.37 -25.57
CA VAL A 11 -7.75 -14.10 -25.31
C VAL A 11 -7.19 -13.97 -23.88
N ARG A 12 -7.82 -14.58 -22.87
CA ARG A 12 -7.39 -14.49 -21.46
C ARG A 12 -6.34 -15.52 -21.04
N THR A 13 -5.87 -16.42 -21.91
CA THR A 13 -4.77 -17.33 -21.57
C THR A 13 -3.45 -16.57 -21.48
N LYS A 14 -2.54 -17.03 -20.59
CA LYS A 14 -1.23 -16.40 -20.36
C LYS A 14 -0.43 -16.27 -21.66
N GLU A 15 -0.47 -17.29 -22.52
CA GLU A 15 0.17 -17.32 -23.84
C GLU A 15 -0.31 -16.20 -24.77
N ASN A 16 -1.62 -16.03 -24.93
CA ASN A 16 -2.18 -15.01 -25.82
C ASN A 16 -1.90 -13.59 -25.30
N ILE A 17 -2.02 -13.36 -23.98
CA ILE A 17 -1.67 -12.07 -23.37
C ILE A 17 -0.17 -11.78 -23.54
N ALA A 18 0.70 -12.79 -23.39
CA ALA A 18 2.14 -12.64 -23.61
C ALA A 18 2.49 -12.37 -25.09
N ARG A 19 1.72 -12.93 -26.05
CA ARG A 19 1.89 -12.58 -27.47
C ARG A 19 1.50 -11.13 -27.72
N VAL A 20 0.29 -10.72 -27.32
CA VAL A 20 -0.19 -9.32 -27.45
C VAL A 20 0.80 -8.33 -26.83
N ARG A 21 1.40 -8.63 -25.67
CA ARG A 21 2.44 -7.77 -25.07
C ARG A 21 3.74 -7.70 -25.88
N ARG A 22 4.18 -8.80 -26.52
CA ARG A 22 5.33 -8.76 -27.43
C ARG A 22 5.00 -7.93 -28.66
N ASP A 23 3.84 -8.16 -29.25
CA ASP A 23 3.37 -7.49 -30.46
C ASP A 23 3.23 -5.96 -30.21
N GLN A 24 2.71 -5.57 -29.04
CA GLN A 24 2.67 -4.17 -28.56
C GLN A 24 4.05 -3.58 -28.27
N ALA A 25 4.96 -4.33 -27.62
CA ALA A 25 6.31 -3.85 -27.32
C ALA A 25 7.16 -3.66 -28.58
N ALA A 26 6.99 -4.51 -29.60
CA ALA A 26 7.63 -4.36 -30.90
C ALA A 26 7.15 -3.08 -31.60
N ALA A 27 5.84 -2.86 -31.69
CA ALA A 27 5.27 -1.64 -32.28
C ALA A 27 5.75 -0.37 -31.56
N ALA A 28 5.78 -0.37 -30.22
CA ALA A 28 6.28 0.77 -29.43
C ALA A 28 7.79 1.00 -29.59
N ALA A 29 8.59 -0.05 -29.84
CA ALA A 29 10.01 0.09 -30.14
C ALA A 29 10.24 0.66 -31.55
N GLU A 30 9.48 0.21 -32.56
CA GLU A 30 9.53 0.77 -33.91
C GLU A 30 9.11 2.25 -33.95
N GLU A 31 8.09 2.63 -33.17
CA GLU A 31 7.65 4.02 -33.08
C GLU A 31 8.72 4.92 -32.43
N LYS A 32 9.36 4.46 -31.34
CA LYS A 32 10.50 5.16 -30.75
C LYS A 32 11.66 5.35 -31.72
N VAL A 33 12.06 4.30 -32.44
CA VAL A 33 13.14 4.38 -33.44
C VAL A 33 12.79 5.32 -34.60
N ARG A 34 11.50 5.58 -34.87
CA ARG A 34 11.06 6.63 -35.81
C ARG A 34 11.13 8.03 -35.17
N GLN A 35 10.69 8.18 -33.92
CA GLN A 35 10.78 9.45 -33.17
C GLN A 35 12.24 9.89 -33.00
N GLU A 36 13.12 9.01 -32.53
CA GLU A 36 14.56 9.24 -32.38
C GLU A 36 15.22 9.70 -33.71
N LYS A 37 14.81 9.14 -34.84
CA LYS A 37 15.30 9.55 -36.18
C LYS A 37 14.79 10.92 -36.61
N LEU A 38 13.55 11.27 -36.27
CA LEU A 38 12.97 12.59 -36.55
C LEU A 38 13.61 13.66 -35.68
N GLU A 39 13.77 13.41 -34.37
CA GLU A 39 14.47 14.28 -33.42
C GLU A 39 15.92 14.50 -33.82
N PHE A 40 16.62 13.43 -34.24
CA PHE A 40 17.99 13.53 -34.75
C PHE A 40 18.07 14.42 -36.00
N ALA A 41 17.22 14.17 -37.01
CA ALA A 41 17.17 14.96 -38.24
C ALA A 41 16.77 16.42 -38.01
N GLU A 42 15.85 16.70 -37.07
CA GLU A 42 15.53 18.07 -36.65
C GLU A 42 16.73 18.74 -35.98
N SER A 43 17.44 18.02 -35.10
CA SER A 43 18.64 18.54 -34.43
C SER A 43 19.76 18.87 -35.42
N GLU A 44 20.01 18.01 -36.42
CA GLU A 44 20.97 18.27 -37.50
C GLU A 44 20.54 19.45 -38.37
N ALA A 45 19.27 19.51 -38.78
CA ALA A 45 18.74 20.63 -39.57
C ALA A 45 18.87 21.96 -38.82
N ARG A 46 18.58 21.98 -37.51
CA ARG A 46 18.73 23.16 -36.64
C ARG A 46 20.20 23.56 -36.47
N ILE A 47 21.11 22.61 -36.29
CA ILE A 47 22.56 22.87 -36.20
C ILE A 47 23.10 23.41 -37.52
N ASN A 48 22.70 22.84 -38.66
CA ASN A 48 23.13 23.31 -39.98
C ASN A 48 22.54 24.68 -40.33
N PHE A 49 21.29 24.97 -39.94
CA PHE A 49 20.70 26.31 -40.05
C PHE A 49 21.50 27.36 -39.26
N LEU A 50 21.77 27.12 -37.97
CA LEU A 50 22.56 28.03 -37.14
C LEU A 50 23.98 28.24 -37.70
N ARG A 51 24.55 27.21 -38.34
CA ARG A 51 25.88 27.29 -38.93
C ARG A 51 25.91 28.06 -40.26
N ARG A 52 24.88 27.91 -41.10
CA ARG A 52 24.68 28.78 -42.28
C ARG A 52 24.54 30.24 -41.86
N GLN A 53 23.87 30.52 -40.73
CA GLN A 53 23.79 31.88 -40.17
C GLN A 53 25.13 32.42 -39.64
N SER A 54 26.02 31.57 -39.10
CA SER A 54 27.34 31.98 -38.60
C SER A 54 28.46 31.98 -39.65
N GLY A 55 28.15 31.67 -40.92
CA GLY A 55 29.12 31.64 -42.01
C GLY A 55 30.11 30.47 -41.98
N LEU A 56 29.93 29.49 -41.09
CA LEU A 56 30.76 28.29 -41.05
C LEU A 56 30.29 27.25 -42.07
N PRO A 57 31.20 26.44 -42.66
CA PRO A 57 30.83 25.43 -43.64
C PRO A 57 29.93 24.34 -43.03
N GLU A 58 28.85 24.04 -43.74
CA GLU A 58 27.91 22.98 -43.41
C GLU A 58 28.61 21.62 -43.43
N LYS A 59 28.38 20.79 -42.39
CA LYS A 59 28.87 19.40 -42.37
C LYS A 59 27.81 18.60 -43.10
N VAL A 60 27.88 18.62 -44.42
CA VAL A 60 27.18 17.66 -45.25
C VAL A 60 27.78 16.30 -44.90
N SER A 61 27.02 15.51 -44.13
CA SER A 61 27.29 14.09 -43.86
C SER A 61 27.15 13.32 -45.16
N LYS A 62 28.20 13.37 -46.00
CA LYS A 62 28.27 12.57 -47.21
C LYS A 62 28.20 11.10 -46.80
N GLU A 63 27.16 10.42 -47.27
CA GLU A 63 27.01 8.96 -47.17
C GLU A 63 27.93 8.26 -48.19
N SER A 64 29.21 8.63 -48.18
CA SER A 64 30.28 8.01 -48.95
C SER A 64 30.87 6.87 -48.14
N ARG A 65 30.53 5.65 -48.55
CA ARG A 65 31.04 4.38 -48.04
C ARG A 65 32.55 4.26 -48.21
N GLU A 66 33.30 4.75 -47.23
CA GLU A 66 34.71 4.43 -47.01
C GLU A 66 34.88 4.08 -45.53
N GLU A 67 35.34 2.86 -45.25
CA GLU A 67 35.64 2.40 -43.88
C GLU A 67 36.88 3.14 -43.37
N PRO A 68 36.82 3.89 -42.25
CA PRO A 68 38.01 4.43 -41.62
C PRO A 68 38.72 3.32 -40.82
N GLU A 69 39.62 2.60 -41.49
CA GLU A 69 40.70 1.80 -40.89
C GLU A 69 41.57 2.72 -40.00
N CYS A 70 41.11 2.98 -38.78
CA CYS A 70 41.65 4.02 -37.90
C CYS A 70 41.53 3.64 -36.42
N SER A 71 42.53 2.91 -35.92
CA SER A 71 42.88 2.70 -34.50
C SER A 71 41.74 2.39 -33.51
N THR A 72 41.71 1.14 -33.02
CA THR A 72 40.72 0.62 -32.05
C THR A 72 40.88 1.15 -30.60
N GLU A 73 41.22 2.43 -30.41
CA GLU A 73 41.44 3.03 -29.08
C GLU A 73 40.48 4.18 -28.77
N THR A 74 39.27 3.79 -28.35
CA THR A 74 38.29 4.62 -27.62
C THR A 74 37.86 5.94 -28.29
N THR A 75 36.82 5.88 -29.13
CA THR A 75 35.97 7.03 -29.50
C THR A 75 35.09 7.55 -28.34
N LYS A 76 35.61 7.50 -27.11
CA LYS A 76 35.04 8.19 -25.95
C LYS A 76 35.45 9.65 -26.09
N GLY A 77 34.47 10.54 -26.33
CA GLY A 77 34.74 11.95 -26.58
C GLY A 77 35.65 12.57 -25.51
N VAL A 78 36.66 13.33 -25.94
CA VAL A 78 37.69 13.90 -25.06
C VAL A 78 37.03 14.63 -23.90
N ASP A 79 37.21 14.10 -22.69
CA ASP A 79 36.67 14.69 -21.47
C ASP A 79 37.48 15.94 -21.14
N ILE A 80 37.05 17.08 -21.68
CA ILE A 80 37.64 18.41 -21.44
C ILE A 80 37.70 18.73 -19.93
N PHE A 81 36.85 18.07 -19.13
CA PHE A 81 36.83 18.21 -17.69
C PHE A 81 37.63 17.13 -16.95
N ALA A 82 38.33 16.20 -17.61
CA ALA A 82 39.21 15.22 -16.95
C ALA A 82 40.27 15.91 -16.10
N ASP A 83 40.92 16.93 -16.65
CA ASP A 83 41.90 17.76 -15.95
C ASP A 83 41.28 18.53 -14.77
N TYR A 84 40.04 18.99 -14.92
CA TYR A 84 39.29 19.64 -13.84
C TYR A 84 38.91 18.64 -12.73
N LYS A 85 38.40 17.45 -13.07
CA LYS A 85 38.07 16.35 -12.15
C LYS A 85 39.30 15.85 -11.39
N ALA A 86 40.47 15.79 -12.04
CA ALA A 86 41.73 15.40 -11.42
C ALA A 86 42.29 16.48 -10.45
N ARG A 87 42.00 17.76 -10.71
CA ARG A 87 42.42 18.90 -9.87
C ARG A 87 41.45 19.15 -8.71
N VAL A 88 40.13 19.02 -8.92
CA VAL A 88 39.09 19.21 -7.89
C VAL A 88 38.91 17.93 -7.08
N LYS A 89 39.86 17.68 -6.18
CA LYS A 89 39.84 16.56 -5.22
C LYS A 89 38.94 16.80 -4.00
N THR A 90 38.31 17.97 -3.92
CA THR A 90 37.31 18.31 -2.92
C THR A 90 35.98 17.72 -3.32
N THR A 91 35.78 16.42 -3.09
CA THR A 91 34.44 15.83 -3.24
C THR A 91 33.50 16.50 -2.26
N ASN A 92 32.32 16.91 -2.76
CA ASN A 92 31.30 17.45 -1.87
C ASN A 92 30.71 16.27 -1.09
N LYS A 93 31.13 16.11 0.16
CA LYS A 93 30.74 15.02 1.05
C LYS A 93 29.23 14.91 1.25
N ASP A 94 28.48 15.96 0.96
CA ASP A 94 27.02 15.95 1.06
C ASP A 94 26.38 15.36 -0.21
N LEU A 95 26.95 15.60 -1.39
CA LEU A 95 26.52 14.97 -2.66
C LEU A 95 26.79 13.46 -2.68
N GLU A 96 27.89 12.99 -2.08
CA GLU A 96 28.16 11.55 -1.89
C GLU A 96 27.13 10.89 -0.95
N LYS A 97 26.65 11.61 0.08
CA LYS A 97 25.57 11.13 0.96
C LYS A 97 24.24 11.12 0.25
N GLU A 98 23.89 12.18 -0.48
CA GLU A 98 22.64 12.27 -1.25
C GLU A 98 22.53 11.11 -2.25
N GLN A 99 23.57 10.83 -3.04
CA GLN A 99 23.61 9.69 -3.95
C GLN A 99 23.47 8.35 -3.21
N LYS A 100 24.15 8.18 -2.07
CA LYS A 100 24.00 6.95 -1.27
C LYS A 100 22.59 6.81 -0.70
N GLU A 101 21.99 7.90 -0.21
CA GLU A 101 20.62 7.89 0.25
C GLU A 101 19.63 7.58 -0.88
N GLU A 102 19.84 8.09 -2.09
CA GLU A 102 19.02 7.76 -3.27
C GLU A 102 19.15 6.28 -3.65
N GLN A 103 20.36 5.73 -3.65
CA GLN A 103 20.59 4.29 -3.83
C GLN A 103 19.88 3.48 -2.74
N GLU A 104 20.05 3.83 -1.47
CA GLU A 104 19.36 3.17 -0.37
C GLU A 104 17.83 3.31 -0.46
N LYS A 105 17.29 4.47 -0.91
CA LYS A 105 15.85 4.68 -1.12
C LYS A 105 15.32 3.79 -2.25
N TYR A 106 16.05 3.70 -3.37
CA TYR A 106 15.75 2.84 -4.51
C TYR A 106 15.80 1.34 -4.13
N GLU A 107 16.84 0.93 -3.40
CA GLU A 107 16.97 -0.45 -2.89
C GLU A 107 15.89 -0.80 -1.87
N LYS A 108 15.51 0.12 -0.97
CA LYS A 108 14.38 -0.06 -0.03
C LYS A 108 13.05 -0.14 -0.79
N GLN A 109 12.86 0.66 -1.85
CA GLN A 109 11.65 0.67 -2.68
C GLN A 109 11.50 -0.59 -3.54
N ILE A 110 12.59 -1.21 -3.99
CA ILE A 110 12.58 -2.46 -4.76
C ILE A 110 12.62 -3.70 -3.85
N GLY A 111 13.02 -3.54 -2.58
CA GLY A 111 13.15 -4.63 -1.61
C GLY A 111 14.51 -5.32 -1.61
N TYR A 112 15.53 -4.74 -2.27
CA TYR A 112 16.92 -5.18 -2.12
C TYR A 112 17.44 -4.88 -0.71
N LEU A 113 17.12 -3.70 -0.16
CA LEU A 113 17.49 -3.26 1.18
C LEU A 113 16.27 -3.33 2.13
N THR A 114 15.57 -4.47 2.11
CA THR A 114 14.48 -4.76 3.06
C THR A 114 15.05 -4.97 4.46
N TYR A 115 14.76 -4.05 5.37
CA TYR A 115 15.06 -4.24 6.79
C TYR A 115 14.08 -5.26 7.38
N LEU A 116 14.60 -6.47 7.64
CA LEU A 116 13.88 -7.56 8.30
C LEU A 116 13.24 -7.06 9.60
N GLY A 117 11.90 -7.03 9.63
CA GLY A 117 11.12 -6.55 10.78
C GLY A 117 10.13 -5.41 10.46
N GLN A 118 10.28 -4.69 9.34
CA GLN A 118 9.42 -3.54 9.01
C GLN A 118 7.92 -3.90 8.89
N ASP A 119 7.60 -5.03 8.25
CA ASP A 119 6.21 -5.53 8.12
C ASP A 119 5.71 -6.33 9.34
N THR A 120 6.41 -6.28 10.48
CA THR A 120 5.93 -6.99 11.68
C THR A 120 4.70 -6.32 12.28
N ASN A 121 3.81 -7.14 12.82
CA ASN A 121 2.57 -6.72 13.47
C ASN A 121 2.82 -5.75 14.65
N GLU A 122 3.98 -5.85 15.30
CA GLU A 122 4.44 -4.89 16.32
C GLU A 122 4.79 -3.52 15.73
N ALA A 123 5.57 -3.47 14.64
CA ALA A 123 5.96 -2.23 13.97
C ALA A 123 4.76 -1.50 13.34
N LEU A 124 3.88 -2.26 12.68
CA LEU A 124 2.61 -1.76 12.12
C LEU A 124 1.55 -1.46 13.20
N LYS A 125 1.76 -1.91 14.45
CA LYS A 125 0.81 -1.87 15.57
C LYS A 125 -0.53 -2.56 15.28
N VAL A 126 -0.56 -3.43 14.27
CA VAL A 126 -1.72 -4.24 13.88
C VAL A 126 -1.74 -5.47 14.79
N ARG A 127 -2.59 -5.46 15.81
CA ARG A 127 -2.73 -6.59 16.72
C ARG A 127 -3.23 -7.83 15.97
N SER A 128 -2.49 -8.93 16.03
CA SER A 128 -2.87 -10.18 15.36
C SER A 128 -4.12 -10.80 15.99
N TRP A 129 -4.91 -11.52 15.20
CA TRP A 129 -6.13 -12.18 15.68
C TRP A 129 -5.88 -13.23 16.78
N TYR A 130 -4.66 -13.78 16.86
CA TYR A 130 -4.23 -14.72 17.90
C TYR A 130 -3.66 -14.04 19.17
N GLU A 131 -3.33 -12.74 19.13
CA GLU A 131 -2.82 -11.97 20.28
C GLU A 131 -3.95 -11.37 21.15
N LEU A 132 -5.21 -11.54 20.72
CA LEU A 132 -6.39 -11.20 21.49
C LEU A 132 -7.27 -12.44 21.60
N ALA A 133 -7.38 -12.98 22.82
CA ALA A 133 -8.43 -13.94 23.12
C ALA A 133 -9.78 -13.31 22.74
N PRO A 134 -10.65 -14.00 21.96
CA PRO A 134 -11.97 -13.49 21.63
C PRO A 134 -12.73 -13.14 22.90
N LYS A 135 -13.30 -11.93 22.96
CA LYS A 135 -14.06 -11.47 24.14
C LYS A 135 -15.23 -12.41 24.40
N ARG A 136 -15.10 -13.26 25.41
CA ARG A 136 -16.19 -14.06 25.93
C ARG A 136 -17.22 -13.10 26.54
N PRO A 137 -18.53 -13.28 26.30
CA PRO A 137 -19.54 -12.53 27.06
C PRO A 137 -19.41 -12.89 28.54
N GLU A 138 -19.50 -11.89 29.41
CA GLU A 138 -19.43 -12.13 30.85
C GLU A 138 -20.73 -12.77 31.35
N VAL A 139 -20.66 -13.49 32.47
CA VAL A 139 -21.80 -14.23 33.04
C VAL A 139 -22.77 -13.26 33.73
N GLY A 140 -23.51 -12.52 32.91
CA GLY A 140 -24.45 -11.47 33.32
C GLY A 140 -25.08 -10.70 32.15
N ASP A 141 -24.48 -10.70 30.96
CA ASP A 141 -25.01 -9.99 29.79
C ASP A 141 -26.30 -10.65 29.26
N ALA A 142 -27.44 -10.00 29.50
CA ALA A 142 -28.78 -10.56 29.35
C ALA A 142 -29.32 -10.67 27.90
N THR A 143 -28.45 -10.74 26.89
CA THR A 143 -28.69 -11.41 25.59
C THR A 143 -27.34 -11.61 24.90
N PRO A 144 -27.04 -12.80 24.33
CA PRO A 144 -25.99 -12.89 23.33
C PRO A 144 -26.44 -12.12 22.09
N THR A 145 -25.81 -10.98 21.81
CA THR A 145 -26.09 -10.18 20.61
C THR A 145 -25.62 -10.93 19.37
N GLU A 146 -26.46 -11.83 18.86
CA GLU A 146 -26.12 -12.74 17.77
C GLU A 146 -25.65 -11.96 16.54
N THR A 147 -24.39 -12.17 16.18
CA THR A 147 -23.85 -11.62 14.94
C THR A 147 -24.59 -12.26 13.75
N HIS A 148 -24.79 -11.46 12.70
CA HIS A 148 -25.43 -11.88 11.45
C HIS A 148 -26.90 -12.37 11.55
N LEU A 149 -27.68 -11.98 12.56
CA LEU A 149 -29.13 -12.31 12.68
C LEU A 149 -29.92 -12.17 11.37
N LYS A 150 -29.75 -11.06 10.63
CA LYS A 150 -30.42 -10.83 9.34
C LYS A 150 -30.06 -11.88 8.28
N GLN A 151 -28.82 -12.36 8.28
CA GLN A 151 -28.34 -13.39 7.36
C GLN A 151 -28.83 -14.78 7.79
N LYS A 152 -28.88 -15.06 9.10
CA LYS A 152 -29.51 -16.29 9.63
C LYS A 152 -30.97 -16.38 9.22
N LEU A 153 -31.74 -15.31 9.41
CA LEU A 153 -33.15 -15.23 8.99
C LEU A 153 -33.32 -15.31 7.47
N ALA A 154 -32.43 -14.72 6.68
CA ALA A 154 -32.45 -14.83 5.22
C ALA A 154 -32.04 -16.21 4.68
N HIS A 155 -31.40 -17.05 5.50
CA HIS A 155 -31.07 -18.45 5.17
C HIS A 155 -31.97 -19.46 5.90
N ASP A 156 -32.93 -19.00 6.70
CA ASP A 156 -33.92 -19.85 7.37
C ASP A 156 -35.02 -20.27 6.38
N PRO A 157 -35.19 -21.57 6.08
CA PRO A 157 -36.24 -22.04 5.19
C PRO A 157 -37.65 -21.70 5.70
N LEU A 158 -37.86 -21.54 7.01
CA LEU A 158 -39.15 -21.11 7.56
C LEU A 158 -39.48 -19.67 7.17
N THR A 159 -38.49 -18.77 7.06
CA THR A 159 -38.71 -17.40 6.59
C THR A 159 -39.18 -17.39 5.13
N LEU A 160 -38.62 -18.27 4.29
CA LEU A 160 -39.04 -18.44 2.89
C LEU A 160 -40.44 -19.07 2.78
N ILE A 161 -40.74 -20.12 3.57
CA ILE A 161 -42.07 -20.77 3.59
C ILE A 161 -43.15 -19.78 4.05
N ASN A 162 -42.88 -19.01 5.12
CA ASN A 162 -43.81 -18.00 5.65
C ASN A 162 -44.06 -16.82 4.68
N ALA A 163 -43.20 -16.62 3.67
CA ALA A 163 -43.38 -15.62 2.62
C ALA A 163 -44.13 -16.16 1.37
N LEU A 164 -44.18 -17.49 1.20
CA LEU A 164 -44.88 -18.17 0.11
C LEU A 164 -46.31 -18.60 0.50
N LEU A 165 -46.58 -18.80 1.79
CA LEU A 165 -47.92 -19.06 2.29
C LEU A 165 -48.79 -17.79 2.30
N PRO A 166 -50.09 -17.88 1.96
CA PRO A 166 -51.03 -16.78 2.18
C PRO A 166 -51.03 -16.34 3.65
N PRO A 167 -51.18 -15.03 3.95
CA PRO A 167 -51.18 -14.55 5.32
C PRO A 167 -52.42 -15.04 6.07
N GLU A 168 -52.25 -16.06 6.91
CA GLU A 168 -53.31 -16.51 7.82
C GLU A 168 -53.77 -15.36 8.72
N LYS A 169 -55.08 -15.27 8.93
CA LYS A 169 -55.72 -14.27 9.79
C LYS A 169 -55.32 -14.52 11.24
N LYS A 170 -54.26 -13.85 11.70
CA LYS A 170 -53.82 -13.87 13.09
C LYS A 170 -54.84 -13.14 13.95
N ASP A 171 -55.74 -13.88 14.57
CA ASP A 171 -56.64 -13.36 15.60
C ASP A 171 -55.86 -12.62 16.69
N PRO A 172 -56.39 -11.50 17.23
CA PRO A 172 -55.71 -10.72 18.25
C PRO A 172 -55.61 -11.51 19.56
N LYS A 173 -54.48 -12.19 19.76
CA LYS A 173 -54.21 -13.01 20.95
C LYS A 173 -54.35 -12.15 22.21
N LYS A 174 -55.37 -12.44 23.01
CA LYS A 174 -55.59 -11.82 24.34
C LYS A 174 -54.31 -11.94 25.17
N ALA A 175 -53.92 -10.84 25.82
CA ALA A 175 -52.75 -10.80 26.68
C ALA A 175 -53.01 -11.58 27.99
N THR A 176 -52.75 -12.89 27.98
CA THR A 176 -52.82 -13.74 29.17
C THR A 176 -51.78 -13.29 30.20
N LYS A 177 -52.26 -12.67 31.28
CA LYS A 177 -51.41 -12.21 32.38
C LYS A 177 -50.74 -13.42 33.04
N ARG A 178 -49.42 -13.34 33.27
CA ARG A 178 -48.66 -14.35 34.03
C ARG A 178 -49.20 -14.46 35.46
N ILE A 179 -49.95 -15.52 35.76
CA ILE A 179 -50.13 -15.99 37.13
C ILE A 179 -48.81 -16.65 37.55
N ARG A 180 -48.24 -16.19 38.66
CA ARG A 180 -47.10 -16.84 39.33
C ARG A 180 -47.66 -17.75 40.41
N GLU A 181 -47.83 -19.03 40.11
CA GLU A 181 -48.09 -20.01 41.16
C GLU A 181 -46.84 -20.22 42.01
N ARG A 182 -47.04 -20.36 43.32
CA ARG A 182 -45.97 -20.62 44.31
C ARG A 182 -46.03 -22.09 44.70
N THR A 183 -45.14 -22.92 44.16
CA THR A 183 -44.89 -24.26 44.70
C THR A 183 -44.09 -24.15 46.01
N PRO A 184 -44.45 -24.90 47.07
CA PRO A 184 -43.73 -24.87 48.34
C PRO A 184 -42.49 -25.80 48.34
N THR A 185 -41.45 -25.39 49.04
CA THR A 185 -40.20 -26.14 49.26
C THR A 185 -40.30 -27.06 50.49
N PRO A 186 -39.67 -28.25 50.45
CA PRO A 186 -39.16 -28.92 51.66
C PRO A 186 -37.63 -29.09 51.67
N SER A 187 -36.99 -28.64 52.76
CA SER A 187 -35.99 -29.33 53.61
C SER A 187 -35.17 -30.52 53.04
N GLN A 188 -33.84 -30.66 53.25
CA GLN A 188 -32.80 -29.91 54.03
C GLN A 188 -31.42 -29.97 53.28
N GLU A 189 -30.19 -29.69 53.77
CA GLU A 189 -29.67 -29.37 55.12
C GLU A 189 -28.33 -28.59 55.17
N SER A 190 -27.18 -29.29 55.12
CA SER A 190 -25.85 -28.92 55.64
C SER A 190 -24.77 -28.95 54.54
N SER A 191 -23.60 -28.31 54.65
CA SER A 191 -22.90 -27.78 55.85
C SER A 191 -22.08 -26.50 55.56
N ILE A 192 -21.49 -25.92 56.61
CA ILE A 192 -20.81 -24.60 56.67
C ILE A 192 -19.43 -24.84 57.31
N PRO A 193 -18.30 -24.25 56.81
CA PRO A 193 -17.90 -22.92 57.28
C PRO A 193 -17.20 -21.96 56.28
N HIS A 194 -17.52 -20.68 56.46
CA HIS A 194 -16.77 -19.54 55.94
C HIS A 194 -15.39 -19.38 56.61
N LYS A 195 -14.48 -18.66 55.94
CA LYS A 195 -13.53 -17.75 56.61
C LYS A 195 -13.47 -16.40 55.90
N ASP A 196 -14.21 -15.43 56.43
CA ASP A 196 -13.97 -14.00 56.15
C ASP A 196 -12.65 -13.52 56.77
N LYS A 197 -12.00 -12.55 56.13
CA LYS A 197 -11.37 -11.40 56.83
C LYS A 197 -11.07 -10.25 55.87
N LYS A 198 -11.65 -9.08 56.14
CA LYS A 198 -11.35 -7.80 55.49
C LYS A 198 -10.06 -7.20 56.07
N SER A 199 -9.33 -6.45 55.25
CA SER A 199 -8.51 -5.33 55.73
C SER A 199 -8.56 -4.16 54.74
N LYS A 200 -8.72 -2.94 55.27
CA LYS A 200 -8.59 -1.68 54.50
C LYS A 200 -7.22 -1.08 54.76
N LYS A 201 -6.59 -0.46 53.75
CA LYS A 201 -6.06 0.92 53.87
C LYS A 201 -5.48 1.48 52.57
N ASP A 202 -5.81 2.73 52.30
CA ASP A 202 -5.01 3.64 51.47
C ASP A 202 -3.75 4.11 52.22
N ARG A 203 -2.65 4.39 51.51
CA ARG A 203 -2.17 5.78 51.35
C ARG A 203 -1.08 5.95 50.27
N LYS A 204 -1.01 7.19 49.78
CA LYS A 204 -0.11 7.74 48.73
C LYS A 204 1.38 7.74 49.09
N ILE A 205 2.22 7.77 48.05
CA ILE A 205 3.49 8.52 47.89
C ILE A 205 3.62 8.74 46.35
N LEU A 206 3.47 9.98 45.86
CA LEU A 206 4.56 10.90 45.41
C LEU A 206 5.49 10.27 44.33
N SER A 207 5.95 10.91 43.25
CA SER A 207 5.74 12.22 42.58
C SER A 207 7.06 12.50 41.83
N THR A 208 7.06 12.69 40.51
CA THR A 208 8.16 13.43 39.85
C THR A 208 7.79 14.02 38.48
N ARG A 209 8.34 15.22 38.21
CA ARG A 209 8.64 15.92 36.94
C ARG A 209 7.98 15.38 35.65
N SER A 210 7.17 16.11 34.88
CA SER A 210 7.29 17.50 34.35
C SER A 210 8.46 17.74 33.37
N THR A 211 8.14 17.79 32.07
CA THR A 211 8.91 18.53 31.05
C THR A 211 8.02 18.97 29.86
N ARG A 212 7.39 20.14 30.01
CA ARG A 212 7.24 21.20 28.97
C ARG A 212 7.10 20.75 27.50
N ALA A 213 5.87 20.55 27.04
CA ALA A 213 5.57 20.63 25.61
C ALA A 213 5.75 22.08 25.11
N LYS A 214 6.40 22.27 23.95
CA LYS A 214 6.44 23.55 23.22
C LYS A 214 5.43 23.52 22.08
N CYS A 215 4.30 24.21 22.22
CA CYS A 215 3.49 24.56 21.06
C CYS A 215 4.23 25.64 20.26
N PHE A 216 4.66 25.32 19.05
CA PHE A 216 5.06 26.34 18.09
C PHE A 216 3.78 26.96 17.51
N LYS A 217 3.51 28.23 17.84
CA LYS A 217 2.61 29.05 17.04
C LYS A 217 3.37 29.46 15.77
N GLY A 218 2.76 29.28 14.61
CA GLY A 218 3.18 29.95 13.38
C GLY A 218 2.23 31.11 13.12
N ASP A 219 2.71 32.35 13.27
CA ASP A 219 1.96 33.54 12.92
C ASP A 219 2.17 33.88 11.42
N PRO A 220 1.13 34.24 10.66
CA PRO A 220 1.23 34.46 9.21
C PRO A 220 1.56 35.92 8.85
N PHE A 221 2.84 36.24 8.71
CA PHE A 221 3.35 37.43 8.02
C PHE A 221 4.54 37.01 7.14
N GLY A 222 4.70 37.45 5.89
CA GLY A 222 3.81 38.22 5.00
C GLY A 222 4.51 38.37 3.64
N ARG A 223 3.77 38.61 2.54
CA ARG A 223 4.39 38.90 1.24
C ARG A 223 3.84 40.22 0.69
N GLY A 224 4.72 41.20 0.58
CA GLY A 224 4.46 42.43 -0.16
C GLY A 224 4.64 42.22 -1.66
N THR A 225 4.05 43.15 -2.39
CA THR A 225 4.26 43.49 -3.80
C THR A 225 5.69 43.29 -4.32
N HIS A 226 5.80 42.71 -5.51
CA HIS A 226 6.47 43.40 -6.64
C HIS A 226 5.88 42.94 -7.97
#